data_AF-A0A369RFU6-F1
#
_entry.id   AF-A0A369RFU6-F1
#
_cell.length_a   1.000
_cell.length_b   1.000
_cell.length_c   1.000
_cell.angle_alpha   90.00
_cell.angle_beta   90.00
_cell.angle_gamma   90.00
#
_symmetry.space_group_name_H-M   'P 1'
#
loop_
_entity.id
_entity.type
_entity.pdbx_description
1 polymer ?
#
loop_
_entity_poly.entity_id
_entity_poly.type
_entity_poly.pdbx_seq_one_letter_code
_entity_poly.pdbx_strand_id
1 'polypeptide(L)'
;MKKDKLVLLTLCLFIALPLQSCVVARPVAQPGPNFVWVAPRTFSGGAVVPGHWVYKGKPHRNKTWVPGHYGPRGRWIEGRWRTLKAPRKNAVWVPGHWSKKGRWVDGHWRTR
;
A
#
# COMPACT_ATOMS: atom_id res chain seq x y z
N MET A 1 -48.48 22.04 -10.87
CA MET A 1 -48.18 22.20 -9.43
C MET A 1 -47.66 20.94 -8.73
N LYS A 2 -48.28 19.75 -8.86
CA LYS A 2 -47.77 18.50 -8.23
C LYS A 2 -46.55 17.88 -8.94
N LYS A 3 -46.52 17.94 -10.28
CA LYS A 3 -45.42 17.40 -11.11
C LYS A 3 -44.14 18.23 -10.99
N ASP A 4 -44.27 19.55 -10.91
CA ASP A 4 -43.13 20.49 -10.88
C ASP A 4 -42.33 20.36 -9.57
N LYS A 5 -43.03 20.14 -8.44
CA LYS A 5 -42.40 19.85 -7.15
C LYS A 5 -41.70 18.50 -7.13
N LEU A 6 -42.26 17.49 -7.83
CA LEU A 6 -41.67 16.17 -7.94
C LEU A 6 -40.38 16.21 -8.77
N VAL A 7 -40.39 16.92 -9.90
CA VAL A 7 -39.21 17.12 -10.76
C VAL A 7 -38.09 17.88 -10.03
N LEU A 8 -38.45 18.90 -9.26
CA LEU A 8 -37.48 19.66 -8.47
C LEU A 8 -36.85 18.81 -7.35
N LEU A 9 -37.66 17.96 -6.69
CA LEU A 9 -37.19 17.03 -5.67
C LEU A 9 -36.26 15.94 -6.24
N THR A 10 -36.57 15.36 -7.41
CA THR A 10 -35.65 14.42 -8.06
C THR A 10 -34.36 15.11 -8.50
N LEU A 11 -34.43 16.31 -9.05
CA LEU A 11 -33.24 17.06 -9.47
C LEU A 11 -32.31 17.38 -8.28
N CYS A 12 -32.87 17.80 -7.14
CA CYS A 12 -32.10 18.02 -5.91
C CYS A 12 -31.46 16.73 -5.38
N LEU A 13 -32.15 15.59 -5.47
CA LEU A 13 -31.60 14.29 -5.07
C LEU A 13 -30.43 13.89 -5.98
N PHE A 14 -30.54 14.08 -7.30
CA PHE A 14 -29.48 13.81 -8.27
C PHE A 14 -28.25 14.71 -8.09
N ILE A 15 -28.43 15.98 -7.67
CA ILE A 15 -27.32 16.91 -7.41
C ILE A 15 -26.64 16.65 -6.06
N ALA A 16 -27.35 16.08 -5.08
CA ALA A 16 -26.78 15.72 -3.77
C ALA A 16 -26.05 14.36 -3.75
N LEU A 17 -26.29 13.50 -4.73
CA LEU A 17 -25.73 12.14 -4.82
C LEU A 17 -24.21 12.02 -5.14
N PRO A 18 -23.47 12.98 -5.74
CA PRO A 18 -22.04 12.79 -6.02
C PRO A 18 -21.13 13.09 -4.82
N LEU A 19 -21.65 13.48 -3.66
CA LEU A 19 -20.84 13.84 -2.49
C LEU A 19 -20.29 12.64 -1.70
N GLN A 20 -20.62 11.40 -2.08
CA GLN A 20 -20.40 10.24 -1.23
C GLN A 20 -19.17 9.34 -1.52
N SER A 21 -18.23 9.69 -2.40
CA SER A 21 -17.08 8.78 -2.56
C SER A 21 -15.75 9.42 -2.90
N CYS A 22 -15.29 10.31 -2.03
CA CYS A 22 -13.85 10.45 -1.77
C CYS A 22 -13.40 9.40 -0.73
N VAL A 23 -13.96 8.19 -0.75
CA VAL A 23 -13.28 7.07 -0.10
C VAL A 23 -12.06 6.81 -0.98
N VAL A 24 -10.90 7.29 -0.53
CA VAL A 24 -9.58 6.88 -1.01
C VAL A 24 -9.68 5.40 -1.31
N ALA A 25 -9.68 5.03 -2.59
CA ALA A 25 -9.78 3.65 -3.02
C ALA A 25 -8.73 2.87 -2.24
N ARG A 26 -9.15 2.06 -1.26
CA ARG A 26 -8.31 1.03 -0.65
C ARG A 26 -8.33 -0.10 -1.67
N PRO A 27 -7.37 -0.24 -2.59
CA PRO A 27 -7.49 -1.24 -3.63
C PRO A 27 -6.84 -2.53 -3.16
N VAL A 28 -7.37 -3.65 -3.67
CA VAL A 28 -6.93 -5.03 -3.48
C VAL A 28 -7.26 -5.58 -2.10
N ALA A 29 -8.11 -6.62 -2.09
CA ALA A 29 -8.47 -7.41 -0.92
C ALA A 29 -7.25 -7.64 -0.03
N GLN A 30 -7.42 -7.44 1.28
CA GLN A 30 -6.36 -7.61 2.25
C GLN A 30 -5.65 -8.97 1.99
N PRO A 31 -4.31 -8.99 1.77
CA PRO A 31 -3.61 -10.21 1.34
C PRO A 31 -3.72 -11.39 2.31
N GLY A 32 -4.11 -11.12 3.56
CA GLY A 32 -4.33 -12.10 4.59
C GLY A 32 -4.37 -11.48 5.99
N PRO A 33 -4.35 -12.29 7.05
CA PRO A 33 -4.27 -11.78 8.41
C PRO A 33 -2.92 -11.08 8.67
N ASN A 34 -2.91 -10.13 9.61
CA ASN A 34 -1.74 -9.35 10.04
C ASN A 34 -1.17 -8.39 8.98
N PHE A 35 -1.89 -8.14 7.89
CA PHE A 35 -1.57 -7.08 6.95
C PHE A 35 -2.20 -5.75 7.38
N VAL A 36 -1.39 -4.71 7.42
CA VAL A 36 -1.81 -3.34 7.74
C VAL A 36 -1.69 -2.51 6.48
N TRP A 37 -2.78 -1.81 6.12
CA TRP A 37 -2.76 -0.84 5.03
C TRP A 37 -2.00 0.40 5.46
N VAL A 38 -1.02 0.79 4.66
CA VAL A 38 -0.32 2.05 4.81
C VAL A 38 -0.91 3.01 3.79
N ALA A 39 -1.45 4.12 4.27
CA ALA A 39 -2.01 5.16 3.41
C ALA A 39 -0.93 5.74 2.46
N PRO A 40 -1.33 6.20 1.26
CA PRO A 40 -0.43 6.93 0.38
C PRO A 40 0.20 8.12 1.11
N ARG A 41 1.48 8.40 0.85
CA ARG A 41 2.18 9.52 1.48
C ARG A 41 3.22 10.13 0.54
N THR A 42 3.47 11.41 0.73
CA THR A 42 4.54 12.14 0.02
C THR A 42 5.65 12.45 1.00
N PHE A 43 6.89 12.11 0.64
CA PHE A 43 8.07 12.45 1.43
C PHE A 43 8.54 13.87 1.13
N SER A 44 9.29 14.49 2.05
CA SER A 44 9.81 15.86 1.89
C SER A 44 10.67 16.07 0.64
N GLY A 45 11.26 14.99 0.09
CA GLY A 45 12.00 15.01 -1.18
C GLY A 45 11.14 14.86 -2.44
N GLY A 46 9.81 14.95 -2.35
CA GLY A 46 8.88 14.85 -3.48
C GLY A 46 8.51 13.43 -3.90
N ALA A 47 9.10 12.40 -3.29
CA ALA A 47 8.75 11.01 -3.58
C ALA A 47 7.33 10.70 -3.10
N VAL A 48 6.44 10.36 -4.02
CA VAL A 48 5.07 9.91 -3.74
C VAL A 48 5.09 8.40 -3.57
N VAL A 49 4.64 7.89 -2.43
CA VAL A 49 4.48 6.45 -2.21
C VAL A 49 3.00 6.12 -2.21
N PRO A 50 2.51 5.33 -3.19
CA PRO A 50 1.17 4.77 -3.18
C PRO A 50 0.85 4.00 -1.91
N GLY A 51 -0.45 3.88 -1.64
CA GLY A 51 -0.93 3.05 -0.54
C GLY A 51 -0.53 1.60 -0.76
N HIS A 52 -0.10 0.92 0.31
CA HIS A 52 0.44 -0.42 0.20
C HIS A 52 0.23 -1.24 1.47
N TRP A 53 0.23 -2.55 1.31
CA TRP A 53 0.13 -3.49 2.42
C TRP A 53 1.50 -3.75 3.06
N VAL A 54 1.54 -3.77 4.39
CA VAL A 54 2.70 -4.18 5.20
C VAL A 54 2.30 -5.33 6.10
N TYR A 55 3.07 -6.42 6.07
CA TYR A 55 2.88 -7.53 7.00
C TYR A 55 3.49 -7.22 8.37
N LYS A 56 2.71 -7.40 9.44
CA LYS A 56 3.10 -7.18 10.85
C LYS A 56 3.00 -8.46 11.70
N GLY A 57 2.75 -9.61 11.08
CA GLY A 57 2.64 -10.89 11.79
C GLY A 57 4.00 -11.51 12.12
N LYS A 58 3.95 -12.75 12.63
CA LYS A 58 5.15 -13.53 12.96
C LYS A 58 6.01 -13.78 11.71
N PRO A 59 7.34 -13.72 11.80
CA PRO A 59 8.20 -14.06 10.67
C PRO A 59 7.89 -15.44 10.10
N HIS A 60 7.69 -15.53 8.79
CA HIS A 60 7.52 -16.83 8.13
C HIS A 60 8.89 -17.49 7.94
N ARG A 61 8.94 -18.82 8.14
CA ARG A 61 10.15 -19.61 7.87
C ARG A 61 10.52 -19.46 6.39
N ASN A 62 11.69 -18.89 6.12
CA ASN A 62 12.23 -18.68 4.77
C ASN A 62 11.34 -17.82 3.85
N LYS A 63 10.45 -16.98 4.38
CA LYS A 63 9.68 -16.03 3.57
C LYS A 63 9.62 -14.67 4.26
N THR A 64 9.66 -13.61 3.46
CA THR A 64 9.42 -12.25 3.92
C THR A 64 8.38 -11.61 3.03
N TRP A 65 7.52 -10.79 3.63
CA TRP A 65 6.76 -9.84 2.84
C TRP A 65 7.71 -8.74 2.36
N VAL A 66 7.62 -8.41 1.08
CA VAL A 66 8.24 -7.21 0.51
C VAL A 66 7.10 -6.23 0.26
N PRO A 67 7.00 -5.14 1.04
CA PRO A 67 6.06 -4.05 0.78
C PRO A 67 6.12 -3.52 -0.66
N GLY A 68 5.03 -2.89 -1.09
CA GLY A 68 5.00 -2.19 -2.36
C GLY A 68 6.11 -1.13 -2.44
N HIS A 69 6.82 -1.08 -3.55
CA HIS A 69 7.98 -0.21 -3.74
C HIS A 69 8.26 0.13 -5.20
N TYR A 70 9.07 1.16 -5.43
CA TYR A 70 9.55 1.49 -6.77
C TYR A 70 10.75 0.62 -7.14
N GLY A 71 10.67 0.00 -8.32
CA GLY A 71 11.79 -0.70 -8.94
C GLY A 71 12.80 0.27 -9.60
N PRO A 72 13.89 -0.26 -10.18
CA PRO A 72 14.97 0.56 -10.76
C PRO A 72 14.54 1.52 -11.88
N ARG A 73 13.44 1.23 -12.58
CA ARG A 73 12.89 2.08 -13.66
C ARG A 73 11.79 3.04 -13.18
N GLY A 74 11.64 3.25 -11.88
CA GLY A 74 10.60 4.12 -11.31
C GLY A 74 9.18 3.54 -11.38
N ARG A 75 9.02 2.28 -11.80
CA ARG A 75 7.73 1.60 -11.82
C ARG A 75 7.37 1.09 -10.43
N TRP A 76 6.11 1.27 -10.02
CA TRP A 76 5.56 0.68 -8.82
C TRP A 76 5.46 -0.86 -8.95
N ILE A 77 6.00 -1.56 -7.94
CA ILE A 77 5.95 -3.00 -7.79
C ILE A 77 5.06 -3.29 -6.59
N GLU A 78 3.97 -4.03 -6.83
CA GLU A 78 3.07 -4.44 -5.76
C GLU A 78 3.75 -5.32 -4.73
N GLY A 79 3.25 -5.22 -3.49
CA GLY A 79 3.75 -6.00 -2.38
C GLY A 79 3.57 -7.50 -2.64
N ARG A 80 4.59 -8.29 -2.29
CA ARG A 80 4.57 -9.74 -2.52
C ARG A 80 5.35 -10.51 -1.47
N TRP A 81 4.98 -11.76 -1.28
CA TRP A 81 5.83 -12.72 -0.57
C TRP A 81 7.07 -13.04 -1.40
N ARG A 82 8.23 -13.02 -0.74
CA ARG A 82 9.49 -13.47 -1.31
C ARG A 82 10.05 -14.61 -0.48
N THR A 83 10.39 -15.71 -1.15
CA THR A 83 11.16 -16.81 -0.55
C THR A 83 12.60 -16.35 -0.34
N LEU A 84 13.12 -16.63 0.86
CA LEU A 84 14.45 -16.29 1.31
C LEU A 84 15.28 -17.57 1.43
N LYS A 85 16.43 -17.60 0.76
CA LYS A 85 17.46 -18.63 0.97
C LYS A 85 18.65 -17.97 1.65
N ALA A 86 18.90 -18.32 2.91
CA ALA A 86 20.02 -17.78 3.66
C ALA A 86 21.33 -18.20 2.98
N PRO A 87 22.27 -17.27 2.72
CA PRO A 87 23.52 -17.60 2.07
C PRO A 87 24.49 -18.37 2.97
N ARG A 88 24.37 -18.20 4.30
CA ARG A 88 25.24 -18.82 5.31
C ARG A 88 24.47 -19.07 6.61
N LYS A 89 25.00 -19.95 7.46
CA LYS A 89 24.52 -20.14 8.84
C LYS A 89 24.60 -18.80 9.58
N ASN A 90 23.54 -18.44 10.32
CA ASN A 90 23.40 -17.20 11.09
C ASN A 90 23.25 -15.89 10.29
N ALA A 91 23.06 -15.93 8.96
CA ALA A 91 22.72 -14.73 8.22
C ALA A 91 21.36 -14.17 8.68
N VAL A 92 21.29 -12.87 8.96
CA VAL A 92 20.06 -12.20 9.39
C VAL A 92 19.45 -11.43 8.23
N TRP A 93 18.18 -11.70 7.94
CA TRP A 93 17.45 -10.96 6.92
C TRP A 93 17.05 -9.59 7.44
N VAL A 94 17.45 -8.53 6.73
CA VAL A 94 16.96 -7.17 6.96
C VAL A 94 15.85 -6.89 5.94
N PRO A 95 14.59 -6.67 6.36
CA PRO A 95 13.51 -6.32 5.45
C PRO A 95 13.79 -5.03 4.67
N GLY A 96 13.27 -4.99 3.44
CA GLY A 96 13.29 -3.75 2.66
C GLY A 96 12.42 -2.69 3.32
N HIS A 97 12.83 -1.44 3.22
CA HIS A 97 12.18 -0.33 3.90
C HIS A 97 12.33 0.98 3.12
N TRP A 98 11.43 1.92 3.39
CA TRP A 98 11.55 3.28 2.88
C TRP A 98 12.50 4.09 3.77
N SER A 99 13.50 4.72 3.15
CA SER A 99 14.36 5.70 3.82
C SER A 99 13.57 6.95 4.21
N LYS A 100 14.14 7.79 5.09
CA LYS A 100 13.54 9.08 5.49
C LYS A 100 13.28 10.03 4.32
N LYS A 101 14.02 9.88 3.21
CA LYS A 101 13.89 10.69 1.99
C LYS A 101 12.91 10.08 0.96
N GLY A 102 12.26 8.96 1.28
CA GLY A 102 11.32 8.30 0.37
C GLY A 102 11.95 7.43 -0.71
N ARG A 103 13.26 7.14 -0.62
CA ARG A 103 13.91 6.11 -1.45
C ARG A 103 13.67 4.73 -0.85
N TRP A 104 13.27 3.76 -1.67
CA TRP A 104 13.20 2.36 -1.27
C TRP A 104 14.60 1.77 -1.10
N VAL A 105 14.83 1.09 0.02
CA VAL A 105 16.02 0.31 0.32
C VAL A 105 15.63 -1.14 0.23
N ASP A 106 16.26 -1.87 -0.69
CA ASP A 106 16.03 -3.29 -0.83
C ASP A 106 16.46 -4.05 0.42
N GLY A 107 15.63 -5.02 0.81
CA GLY A 107 16.00 -5.92 1.88
C GLY A 107 17.23 -6.73 1.47
N HIS A 108 18.09 -7.01 2.44
CA HIS A 108 19.37 -7.65 2.22
C HIS A 108 19.72 -8.56 3.39
N TRP A 109 20.67 -9.48 3.15
CA TRP A 109 21.26 -10.27 4.22
C TRP A 109 22.36 -9.47 4.89
N ARG A 110 22.30 -9.38 6.22
CA ARG A 110 23.40 -8.88 7.02
C ARG A 110 24.16 -10.08 7.60
N THR A 111 25.44 -10.16 7.31
CA THR A 111 26.38 -11.06 7.97
C THR A 111 26.76 -10.47 9.33
N ARG A 112 26.88 -11.33 10.34
CA ARG A 112 27.43 -10.96 11.64
C ARG A 112 28.94 -11.08 11.60
#